data_AF-A0A0M4CVC8-F1
#
_entry.id   AF-A0A0M4CVC8-F1
#
_cell.length_a   1.000
_cell.length_b   1.000
_cell.length_c   1.000
_cell.angle_alpha   90.00
_cell.angle_beta   90.00
_cell.angle_gamma   90.00
#
_symmetry.space_group_name_H-M   'P 1'
#
loop_
_entity.id
_entity.type
_entity.pdbx_description
1 polymer ?
#
loop_
_entity_poly.entity_id
_entity_poly.type
_entity_poly.pdbx_seq_one_letter_code
_entity_poly.pdbx_strand_id
1 'polypeptide(L)'
;MLKPLPAGAALLYAPAAYVNAATVVRRLVVNGCGTGGWKGALVPETIYGLDVTAACNIHDWMYTAGESIADKEEADRTFLNNLLRLVDAAGGPWLLRRLRRRRARIYYEAVHLFGGPAFWHNKNPQGTMITAAAAAI
;
A
#
# COMPACT_ATOMS: atom_id res chain seq x y z
N MET A 1 11.53 -1.63 -26.30
CA MET A 1 10.67 -0.42 -26.31
C MET A 1 9.36 -0.77 -25.65
N LEU A 2 9.01 -0.13 -24.52
CA LEU A 2 7.68 -0.29 -23.90
C LEU A 2 6.64 0.37 -24.80
N LYS A 3 5.50 -0.30 -25.05
CA LYS A 3 4.38 0.31 -25.78
C LYS A 3 3.92 1.58 -25.06
N PRO A 4 3.55 2.65 -25.79
CA PRO A 4 2.98 3.85 -25.16
C PRO A 4 1.71 3.49 -24.40
N LEU A 5 1.59 4.03 -23.18
CA LEU A 5 0.43 3.81 -22.33
C LEU A 5 -0.78 4.62 -22.82
N PRO A 6 -2.01 4.14 -22.62
CA PRO A 6 -3.20 4.94 -22.88
C PRO A 6 -3.20 6.20 -22.01
N ALA A 7 -3.83 7.27 -22.48
CA ALA A 7 -3.95 8.52 -21.73
C ALA A 7 -4.64 8.26 -20.38
N GLY A 8 -4.03 8.74 -19.28
CA GLY A 8 -4.51 8.49 -17.92
C GLY A 8 -4.00 7.20 -17.27
N ALA A 9 -3.25 6.35 -17.99
CA ALA A 9 -2.64 5.14 -17.42
C ALA A 9 -1.23 5.41 -16.87
N ALA A 10 -0.95 4.84 -15.70
CA ALA A 10 0.37 4.91 -15.05
C ALA A 10 1.07 3.54 -15.12
N LEU A 11 2.38 3.55 -15.37
CA LEU A 11 3.22 2.39 -15.11
C LEU A 11 3.55 2.36 -13.62
N LEU A 12 3.11 1.32 -12.90
CA LEU A 12 3.46 1.14 -11.49
C LEU A 12 4.64 0.19 -11.34
N TYR A 13 5.47 0.41 -10.32
CA TYR A 13 6.48 -0.55 -9.93
C TYR A 13 5.83 -1.61 -9.05
N ALA A 14 6.05 -2.88 -9.38
CA ALA A 14 5.64 -4.01 -8.57
C ALA A 14 6.76 -5.07 -8.60
N PRO A 15 6.95 -5.86 -7.53
CA PRO A 15 7.92 -6.95 -7.55
C PRO A 15 7.54 -7.98 -8.62
N ALA A 16 8.55 -8.65 -9.20
CA ALA A 16 8.34 -9.63 -10.26
C ALA A 16 7.33 -10.74 -9.84
N ALA A 17 7.38 -11.15 -8.57
CA ALA A 17 6.44 -12.11 -7.99
C ALA A 17 4.98 -11.62 -8.09
N TYR A 18 4.71 -10.33 -7.89
CA TYR A 18 3.38 -9.76 -8.06
C TYR A 18 2.96 -9.70 -9.53
N VAL A 19 3.87 -9.31 -10.42
CA VAL A 19 3.59 -9.20 -11.87
C VAL A 19 3.26 -10.57 -12.47
N ASN A 20 3.99 -11.61 -12.05
CA ASN A 20 3.86 -12.97 -12.58
C ASN A 20 2.78 -13.80 -11.86
N ALA A 21 2.30 -13.35 -10.70
CA ALA A 21 1.26 -14.07 -9.97
C ALA A 21 -0.08 -14.06 -10.74
N ALA A 22 -0.72 -15.23 -10.80
CA ALA A 22 -2.06 -15.35 -11.35
C ALA A 22 -3.03 -14.45 -10.57
N THR A 23 -4.03 -13.90 -11.27
CA THR A 23 -5.03 -12.99 -10.66
C THR A 23 -5.73 -13.61 -9.44
N VAL A 24 -5.97 -14.93 -9.46
CA VAL A 24 -6.55 -15.66 -8.33
C VAL A 24 -5.64 -15.64 -7.10
N VAL A 25 -4.33 -15.77 -7.29
CA VAL A 25 -3.33 -15.74 -6.20
C VAL A 25 -3.25 -14.33 -5.62
N ARG A 26 -3.22 -13.30 -6.48
CA ARG A 26 -3.20 -11.90 -6.02
C ARG A 26 -4.41 -11.58 -5.14
N ARG A 27 -5.62 -12.02 -5.51
CA ARG A 27 -6.85 -11.77 -4.74
C ARG A 27 -6.88 -12.42 -3.36
N LEU A 28 -6.08 -13.45 -3.11
CA LEU A 28 -5.98 -14.09 -1.79
C LEU A 28 -5.06 -13.32 -0.84
N VAL A 29 -4.20 -12.44 -1.38
CA VAL A 29 -3.16 -11.73 -0.63
C VAL A 29 -3.56 -10.27 -0.38
N VAL A 30 -4.18 -9.63 -1.37
CA VAL A 30 -4.45 -8.18 -1.35
C VAL A 30 -5.86 -7.88 -0.85
N ASN A 31 -6.01 -6.81 -0.06
CA ASN A 31 -7.27 -6.41 0.57
C ASN A 31 -7.75 -5.01 0.17
N GLY A 32 -7.04 -4.33 -0.75
CA GLY A 32 -7.34 -2.94 -1.11
C GLY A 32 -6.59 -1.96 -0.21
N CYS A 33 -7.12 -0.76 -0.03
CA CYS A 33 -6.52 0.26 0.80
C CYS A 33 -6.97 0.12 2.27
N GLY A 34 -6.02 -0.23 3.15
CA GLY A 34 -6.24 -0.32 4.60
C GLY A 34 -5.98 -1.71 5.16
N THR A 35 -6.00 -1.83 6.49
CA THR A 35 -5.86 -3.13 7.16
C THR A 35 -7.19 -3.90 7.12
N GLY A 36 -7.17 -5.24 7.18
CA GLY A 36 -8.42 -5.99 7.41
C GLY A 36 -9.20 -5.48 8.64
N GLY A 37 -10.53 -5.45 8.57
CA GLY A 37 -11.42 -5.02 9.65
C GLY A 37 -11.89 -3.57 9.59
N TRP A 38 -12.70 -3.16 10.58
CA TRP A 38 -13.47 -1.91 10.54
C TRP A 38 -12.60 -0.64 10.46
N LYS A 39 -11.40 -0.64 11.03
CA LYS A 39 -10.48 0.52 10.97
C LYS A 39 -9.90 0.72 9.58
N GLY A 40 -9.63 -0.35 8.83
CA GLY A 40 -9.17 -0.22 7.45
C GLY A 40 -10.29 0.06 6.47
N ALA A 41 -11.53 -0.34 6.77
CA ALA A 41 -12.72 0.05 5.99
C ALA A 41 -12.97 1.57 5.95
N LEU A 42 -12.35 2.34 6.86
CA LEU A 42 -12.38 3.80 6.87
C LEU A 42 -11.32 4.45 5.98
N VAL A 43 -10.35 3.68 5.47
CA VAL A 43 -9.32 4.17 4.56
C VAL A 43 -9.92 4.17 3.15
N PRO A 44 -10.10 5.34 2.52
CA PRO A 44 -10.70 5.37 1.19
C PRO A 44 -9.83 4.68 0.13
N GLU A 45 -10.45 3.92 -0.77
CA GLU A 45 -9.82 3.39 -2.00
C GLU A 45 -9.44 4.51 -3.01
N THR A 46 -9.78 5.76 -2.69
CA THR A 46 -9.58 6.90 -3.57
C THR A 46 -8.91 8.08 -2.89
N ILE A 47 -8.17 8.85 -3.68
CA ILE A 47 -7.62 10.14 -3.29
C ILE A 47 -8.25 11.24 -4.15
N TYR A 48 -9.25 11.93 -3.60
CA TYR A 48 -10.02 12.97 -4.31
C TYR A 48 -10.53 12.46 -5.67
N GLY A 49 -11.24 11.33 -5.64
CA GLY A 49 -11.82 10.68 -6.83
C GLY A 49 -10.82 9.94 -7.73
N LEU A 50 -9.53 9.91 -7.40
CA LEU A 50 -8.55 9.07 -8.08
C LEU A 50 -8.50 7.70 -7.41
N ASP A 51 -8.81 6.63 -8.14
CA ASP A 51 -8.62 5.25 -7.70
C ASP A 51 -7.13 4.96 -7.48
N VAL A 52 -6.79 4.45 -6.30
CA VAL A 52 -5.44 4.08 -5.90
C VAL A 52 -5.31 2.62 -5.44
N THR A 53 -6.35 1.80 -5.62
CA THR A 53 -6.40 0.39 -5.20
C THR A 53 -5.23 -0.41 -5.78
N ALA A 54 -4.80 -0.14 -7.01
CA ALA A 54 -3.65 -0.81 -7.61
C ALA A 54 -2.35 -0.60 -6.83
N ALA A 55 -2.12 0.61 -6.28
CA ALA A 55 -0.94 0.89 -5.46
C ALA A 55 -1.04 0.20 -4.09
N CYS A 56 -2.24 0.18 -3.49
CA CYS A 56 -2.50 -0.50 -2.22
C CYS A 56 -2.29 -2.02 -2.35
N ASN A 57 -2.77 -2.63 -3.42
CA ASN A 57 -2.59 -4.07 -3.66
C ASN A 57 -1.10 -4.48 -3.82
N ILE A 58 -0.28 -3.63 -4.44
CA ILE A 58 1.17 -3.87 -4.53
C ILE A 58 1.81 -3.76 -3.15
N HIS A 59 1.40 -2.76 -2.35
CA HIS A 59 1.87 -2.57 -0.97
C HIS A 59 1.53 -3.78 -0.10
N ASP A 60 0.28 -4.24 -0.11
CA ASP A 60 -0.18 -5.44 0.60
C ASP A 60 0.65 -6.67 0.25
N TRP A 61 0.91 -6.90 -1.05
CA TRP A 61 1.73 -8.01 -1.49
C TRP A 61 3.15 -7.94 -0.94
N MET A 62 3.79 -6.77 -1.02
CA MET A 62 5.12 -6.56 -0.47
C MET A 62 5.11 -6.73 1.06
N TYR A 63 4.05 -6.26 1.72
CA TYR A 63 3.83 -6.49 3.13
C TYR A 63 3.67 -7.96 3.46
N THR A 64 3.00 -8.79 2.66
CA THR A 64 2.92 -10.23 2.91
C THR A 64 4.27 -10.92 2.73
N ALA A 65 5.02 -10.55 1.68
CA ALA A 65 6.26 -11.22 1.31
C ALA A 65 7.50 -10.78 2.12
N GLY A 66 7.51 -9.57 2.67
CA GLY A 66 8.68 -9.04 3.39
C GLY A 66 8.93 -9.71 4.73
N GLU A 67 10.19 -9.83 5.14
CA GLU A 67 10.61 -10.53 6.37
C GLU A 67 11.45 -9.64 7.29
N SER A 68 11.77 -8.43 6.85
CA SER A 68 12.61 -7.49 7.58
C SER A 68 12.02 -6.08 7.61
N ILE A 69 12.50 -5.25 8.54
CA ILE A 69 12.15 -3.81 8.55
C ILE A 69 12.57 -3.12 7.26
N ALA A 70 13.68 -3.55 6.64
CA ALA A 70 14.09 -3.01 5.34
C ALA A 70 13.04 -3.28 4.25
N ASP A 71 12.45 -4.49 4.24
CA ASP A 71 11.38 -4.84 3.29
C ASP A 71 10.12 -4.00 3.53
N LYS A 72 9.76 -3.77 4.80
CA LYS A 72 8.64 -2.87 5.15
C LYS A 72 8.89 -1.47 4.61
N GLU A 73 10.07 -0.91 4.84
CA GLU A 73 10.40 0.42 4.36
C GLU A 73 10.44 0.50 2.83
N GLU A 74 10.92 -0.55 2.15
CA GLU A 74 10.84 -0.64 0.69
C GLU A 74 9.40 -0.65 0.21
N ALA A 75 8.53 -1.43 0.86
CA ALA A 75 7.10 -1.47 0.55
C ALA A 75 6.45 -0.09 0.72
N ASP A 76 6.69 0.59 1.84
CA ASP A 76 6.14 1.91 2.11
C ASP A 76 6.61 2.96 1.09
N ARG A 77 7.90 2.97 0.76
CA ARG A 77 8.47 3.88 -0.26
C ARG A 77 7.91 3.57 -1.66
N THR A 78 7.77 2.28 -2.00
CA THR A 78 7.15 1.82 -3.25
C THR A 78 5.70 2.30 -3.36
N PHE A 79 4.95 2.19 -2.26
CA PHE A 79 3.57 2.66 -2.19
C PHE A 79 3.47 4.15 -2.52
N LEU A 80 4.26 4.99 -1.84
CA LEU A 80 4.29 6.44 -2.11
C LEU A 80 4.63 6.73 -3.58
N ASN A 81 5.66 6.08 -4.12
CA ASN A 81 6.08 6.29 -5.50
C ASN A 81 4.97 5.92 -6.50
N ASN A 82 4.26 4.82 -6.28
CA ASN A 82 3.14 4.40 -7.11
C ASN A 82 1.95 5.36 -7.02
N LEU A 83 1.61 5.84 -5.81
CA LEU A 83 0.60 6.88 -5.65
C LEU A 83 0.95 8.14 -6.45
N LEU A 84 2.20 8.59 -6.38
CA LEU A 84 2.65 9.78 -7.12
C LEU A 84 2.57 9.57 -8.64
N ARG A 85 2.92 8.38 -9.14
CA ARG A 85 2.77 8.03 -10.56
C ARG A 85 1.31 8.05 -11.01
N LEU A 86 0.38 7.54 -10.20
CA LEU A 86 -1.06 7.62 -10.47
C LEU A 86 -1.54 9.08 -10.52
N VAL A 87 -1.11 9.91 -9.56
CA VAL A 87 -1.47 11.33 -9.51
C VAL A 87 -0.95 12.09 -10.74
N ASP A 88 0.26 11.77 -11.19
CA ASP A 88 0.84 12.40 -12.38
C ASP A 88 0.17 11.95 -13.67
N ALA A 89 -0.14 10.66 -13.81
CA ALA A 89 -0.86 10.14 -14.97
C ALA A 89 -2.29 10.68 -15.06
N ALA A 90 -2.99 10.82 -13.93
CA ALA A 90 -4.35 11.35 -13.87
C ALA A 90 -4.44 12.84 -14.25
N GLY A 91 -3.34 13.59 -14.09
CA GLY A 91 -3.29 15.01 -14.43
C GLY A 91 -4.31 15.87 -13.68
N GLY A 92 -4.87 16.85 -14.38
CA GLY A 92 -5.85 17.81 -13.86
C GLY A 92 -5.22 19.12 -13.36
N PRO A 93 -6.05 20.03 -12.79
CA PRO A 93 -5.61 21.35 -12.34
C PRO A 93 -4.48 21.25 -11.30
N TRP A 94 -3.56 22.23 -11.33
CA TRP A 94 -2.38 22.23 -10.45
C TRP A 94 -2.73 22.08 -8.96
N LEU A 95 -3.82 22.73 -8.51
CA LEU A 95 -4.28 22.66 -7.13
C LEU A 95 -4.76 21.25 -6.76
N LEU A 96 -5.56 20.61 -7.63
CA LEU A 96 -6.01 19.24 -7.41
C LEU A 96 -4.83 18.26 -7.36
N ARG A 97 -3.86 18.40 -8.27
CA ARG A 97 -2.62 17.61 -8.26
C ARG A 97 -1.85 17.80 -6.95
N ARG A 98 -1.72 19.04 -6.46
CA ARG A 98 -1.06 19.35 -5.18
C ARG A 98 -1.79 18.70 -3.99
N LEU A 99 -3.11 18.77 -3.95
CA LEU A 99 -3.93 18.12 -2.91
C LEU A 99 -3.75 16.60 -2.94
N ARG A 100 -3.84 15.98 -4.13
CA ARG A 100 -3.64 14.54 -4.30
C ARG A 100 -2.25 14.08 -3.83
N ARG A 101 -1.18 14.81 -4.20
CA ARG A 101 0.19 14.54 -3.72
C ARG A 101 0.31 14.66 -2.20
N ARG A 102 -0.32 15.67 -1.59
CA ARG A 102 -0.35 15.82 -0.12
C ARG A 102 -1.04 14.66 0.55
N ARG A 103 -2.20 14.22 0.02
CA ARG A 103 -2.92 13.07 0.57
C ARG A 103 -2.16 11.77 0.39
N ALA A 104 -1.46 11.57 -0.72
CA ALA A 104 -0.57 10.41 -0.92
C ALA A 104 0.53 10.34 0.13
N ARG A 105 1.10 11.49 0.53
CA ARG A 105 2.07 11.55 1.62
C ARG A 105 1.46 11.16 2.98
N ILE A 106 0.23 11.58 3.26
CA ILE A 106 -0.47 11.19 4.50
C ILE A 106 -0.67 9.67 4.55
N TYR A 107 -1.00 9.03 3.42
CA TYR A 107 -1.12 7.57 3.33
C TYR A 107 0.22 6.88 3.62
N TYR A 108 1.31 7.39 3.03
CA TYR A 108 2.65 6.93 3.32
C TYR A 108 3.03 7.08 4.79
N GLU A 109 2.80 8.25 5.38
CA GLU A 109 3.09 8.51 6.80
C GLU A 109 2.31 7.56 7.70
N ALA A 110 1.05 7.24 7.37
CA ALA A 110 0.24 6.29 8.11
C ALA A 110 0.86 4.87 8.14
N VAL A 111 1.28 4.34 6.98
CA VAL A 111 1.91 2.99 6.93
C VAL A 111 3.33 2.99 7.48
N HIS A 112 4.07 4.08 7.27
CA HIS A 112 5.43 4.23 7.77
C HIS A 112 5.47 4.24 9.31
N LEU A 113 4.63 5.06 9.93
CA LEU A 113 4.58 5.24 11.39
C LEU A 113 3.77 4.15 12.12
N PHE A 114 2.67 3.69 11.53
CA PHE A 114 1.70 2.82 12.23
C PHE A 114 1.50 1.45 11.56
N GLY A 115 2.17 1.17 10.43
CA GLY A 115 1.98 -0.08 9.69
C GLY A 115 2.73 -1.29 10.26
N GLY A 116 3.54 -1.12 11.32
CA GLY A 116 4.31 -2.21 11.93
C GLY A 116 3.48 -3.44 12.33
N PRO A 117 2.37 -3.29 13.08
CA PRO A 117 1.51 -4.41 13.45
C PRO A 117 0.96 -5.19 12.24
N ALA A 118 0.59 -4.49 11.17
CA ALA A 118 0.09 -5.14 9.95
C ALA A 118 1.21 -5.88 9.21
N PHE A 119 2.40 -5.29 9.11
CA PHE A 119 3.56 -5.92 8.47
C PHE A 119 4.00 -7.22 9.16
N TRP A 120 3.99 -7.23 10.50
CA TRP A 120 4.43 -8.37 11.32
C TRP A 120 3.33 -9.38 11.64
N HIS A 121 2.10 -9.13 11.19
CA HIS A 121 0.98 -10.04 11.40
C HIS A 121 1.32 -11.44 10.85
N ASN A 122 1.22 -12.47 11.70
CA ASN A 122 1.61 -13.87 11.42
C ASN A 122 3.10 -14.11 11.08
N LYS A 123 4.01 -13.18 11.42
CA LYS A 123 5.46 -13.33 11.14
C LYS A 123 6.36 -13.27 12.38
N ASN A 124 5.81 -12.94 13.53
CA ASN A 124 6.58 -12.96 14.77
C ASN A 124 7.04 -14.40 15.07
N PRO A 125 8.33 -14.65 15.35
CA PRO A 125 8.84 -15.98 15.63
C PRO A 125 8.10 -16.66 16.79
N GLN A 126 7.92 -17.98 16.69
CA GLN A 126 7.34 -18.75 17.80
C GLN A 126 8.26 -18.66 19.02
N GLY A 127 7.69 -18.38 20.20
CA GLY A 127 8.44 -18.22 21.45
C GLY A 127 8.94 -16.81 21.75
N THR A 128 8.79 -15.83 20.85
CA THR A 128 9.10 -14.41 21.15
C THR A 128 7.91 -13.62 21.67
N MET A 129 6.72 -14.24 21.71
CA MET A 129 5.47 -13.61 22.15
C MET A 129 5.11 -14.11 23.55
N ILE A 130 4.83 -13.18 24.47
CA ILE A 130 4.28 -13.47 25.79
C ILE A 130 2.83 -12.97 25.88
N THR A 131 2.00 -13.61 26.70
CA THR A 131 0.67 -13.11 27.03
C THR A 131 0.76 -12.17 28.23
N ALA A 132 0.18 -10.98 28.11
CA ALA A 132 0.05 -10.03 29.22
C ALA A 132 -1.41 -9.58 29.34
N ALA A 133 -1.89 -9.42 30.58
CA ALA A 133 -3.20 -8.83 30.83
C ALA A 133 -3.13 -7.31 30.69
N ALA A 134 -4.00 -6.72 29.88
CA ALA A 134 -4.15 -5.27 29.80
C ALA A 134 -5.09 -4.81 30.93
N ALA A 135 -4.54 -4.18 31.98
CA ALA A 135 -5.33 -3.42 32.93
C ALA A 135 -5.48 -1.99 32.40
N ALA A 136 -6.71 -1.57 32.10
CA ALA A 136 -7.02 -0.16 31.89
C ALA A 136 -7.01 0.54 33.26
N ILE A 137 -6.26 1.66 33.36
CA ILE A 137 -6.34 2.59 34.50
C ILE A 137 -7.42 3.62 34.19
#